data_AF-A0A840ATI7-F1
#
_entry.id   AF-A0A840ATI7-F1
#
_cell.length_a   1.000
_cell.length_b   1.000
_cell.length_c   1.000
_cell.angle_alpha   90.00
_cell.angle_beta   90.00
_cell.angle_gamma   90.00
#
_symmetry.space_group_name_H-M   'P 1'
#
loop_
_entity.id
_entity.type
_entity.pdbx_description
1 polymer ?
#
loop_
_entity_poly.entity_id
_entity_poly.type
_entity_poly.pdbx_seq_one_letter_code
_entity_poly.pdbx_strand_id
1 'polypeptide(L)'
;MVAMSDSDLSSEAKCGEVLRDYLASVDKTMLERLVIDAIREHRCLLESDQLLHEEWQRAATSPSVPQEHAEALRAHCLDRQQATAAQQEVLSYMLNLLGYIPNVPTD
;
A
#
# COMPACT_ATOMS: atom_id res chain seq x y z
N MET A 1 16.91 17.97 18.62
CA MET A 1 17.47 16.63 18.43
C MET A 1 16.60 15.67 19.22
N VAL A 2 15.53 15.17 18.60
CA VAL A 2 14.62 14.20 19.24
C VAL A 2 15.20 12.84 18.93
N ALA A 3 15.63 12.11 19.97
CA ALA A 3 16.01 10.71 19.84
C ALA A 3 14.73 9.92 19.52
N MET A 4 14.60 9.47 18.27
CA MET A 4 13.61 8.45 17.91
C MET A 4 14.06 7.15 18.60
N SER A 5 13.22 6.63 19.49
CA SER A 5 13.48 5.43 20.25
C SER A 5 13.61 4.22 19.32
N ASP A 6 14.73 3.49 19.41
CA ASP A 6 14.99 2.22 18.69
C ASP A 6 14.00 1.08 19.03
N SER A 7 13.05 1.32 19.94
CA SER A 7 12.12 0.32 20.45
C SER A 7 10.94 0.03 19.52
N ASP A 8 10.55 0.97 18.65
CA ASP A 8 9.40 0.79 17.74
C ASP A 8 9.78 -0.01 16.47
N LEU A 9 11.02 0.14 15.99
CA LEU A 9 11.55 -0.60 14.82
C LEU A 9 11.61 -2.13 15.05
N SER A 10 11.75 -2.58 16.30
CA SER A 10 11.88 -4.01 16.64
C SER A 10 10.55 -4.77 16.56
N SER A 11 9.42 -4.08 16.75
CA SER A 11 8.09 -4.70 16.73
C SER A 11 7.54 -4.85 15.31
N GLU A 12 7.70 -3.82 14.48
CA GLU A 12 7.26 -3.82 13.08
C GLU A 12 8.05 -4.81 12.22
N ALA A 13 9.37 -4.89 12.43
CA ALA A 13 10.23 -5.84 11.72
C ALA A 13 9.87 -7.31 12.02
N LYS A 14 9.53 -7.61 13.29
CA LYS A 14 9.07 -8.95 13.70
C LYS A 14 7.73 -9.33 13.10
N CYS A 15 6.78 -8.40 13.02
CA CYS A 15 5.50 -8.66 12.37
C CYS A 15 5.69 -8.98 10.88
N GLY A 16 6.60 -8.24 10.21
CA GLY A 16 6.94 -8.49 8.81
C GLY A 16 7.65 -9.83 8.57
N GLU A 17 8.50 -10.29 9.48
CA GLU A 17 9.16 -11.60 9.41
C GLU A 17 8.17 -12.76 9.59
N VAL A 18 7.28 -12.67 10.59
CA VAL A 18 6.24 -13.69 10.83
C VAL A 18 5.28 -13.82 9.64
N LEU A 19 4.89 -12.69 9.02
CA LEU A 19 4.06 -12.71 7.82
C LEU A 19 4.76 -13.43 6.66
N ARG A 20 6.06 -13.18 6.46
CA ARG A 20 6.86 -13.82 5.42
C ARG A 20 6.97 -15.33 5.64
N ASP A 21 7.24 -15.76 6.87
CA ASP A 21 7.30 -17.18 7.23
C ASP A 21 5.95 -17.88 7.00
N TYR A 22 4.85 -17.23 7.38
CA TYR A 22 3.51 -17.74 7.10
C TYR A 22 3.28 -17.90 5.59
N LEU A 23 3.55 -16.87 4.80
CA LEU A 23 3.38 -16.88 3.34
C LEU A 23 4.24 -17.95 2.66
N ALA A 24 5.45 -18.23 3.18
CA ALA A 24 6.31 -19.29 2.67
C ALA A 24 5.81 -20.70 3.06
N SER A 25 5.00 -20.82 4.11
CA SER A 25 4.48 -22.09 4.61
C SER A 25 3.13 -22.52 4.00
N VAL A 26 2.36 -21.58 3.43
CA VAL A 26 1.06 -21.91 2.82
C VAL A 26 1.23 -22.73 1.54
N ASP A 27 0.24 -23.55 1.20
CA ASP A 27 0.25 -24.29 -0.06
C ASP A 27 0.11 -23.34 -1.26
N LYS A 28 0.55 -23.82 -2.43
CA LYS A 28 0.59 -23.02 -3.65
C LYS A 28 -0.79 -22.52 -4.11
N THR A 29 -1.84 -23.30 -3.89
CA THR A 29 -3.22 -22.91 -4.25
C THR A 29 -3.75 -21.83 -3.33
N MET A 30 -3.44 -21.89 -2.03
CA MET A 30 -3.71 -20.81 -1.10
C MET A 30 -2.92 -19.54 -1.44
N LEU A 31 -1.61 -19.68 -1.72
CA LEU A 31 -0.77 -18.55 -2.10
C LEU A 31 -1.27 -17.84 -3.35
N GLU A 32 -1.68 -18.59 -4.38
CA GLU A 32 -2.23 -18.03 -5.61
C GLU A 32 -3.52 -17.23 -5.35
N ARG A 33 -4.43 -17.73 -4.51
CA ARG A 33 -5.64 -16.99 -4.10
C ARG A 33 -5.29 -15.69 -3.39
N LEU A 34 -4.36 -15.74 -2.43
CA LEU A 34 -3.91 -14.55 -1.71
C LEU A 34 -3.27 -13.53 -2.67
N VAL A 35 -2.50 -13.97 -3.66
CA VAL A 35 -1.94 -13.09 -4.69
C VAL A 35 -3.04 -12.44 -5.54
N ILE A 36 -4.04 -13.21 -5.96
CA ILE A 36 -5.18 -12.68 -6.73
C ILE A 36 -5.91 -11.58 -5.94
N ASP A 37 -6.19 -11.83 -4.67
CA ASP A 37 -6.85 -10.85 -3.79
C ASP A 37 -5.97 -9.62 -3.56
N ALA A 38 -4.66 -9.80 -3.35
CA ALA A 38 -3.72 -8.71 -3.20
C ALA A 38 -3.56 -7.86 -4.47
N ILE A 39 -3.67 -8.45 -5.67
CA ILE A 39 -3.70 -7.71 -6.95
C ILE A 39 -4.97 -6.89 -7.07
N ARG A 40 -6.13 -7.45 -6.72
CA ARG A 40 -7.41 -6.71 -6.72
C ARG A 40 -7.37 -5.52 -5.77
N GLU A 41 -6.88 -5.76 -4.55
CA GLU A 41 -6.70 -4.71 -3.56
C GLU A 41 -5.76 -3.62 -4.09
N HIS A 42 -4.61 -4.00 -4.66
CA HIS A 42 -3.67 -3.03 -5.23
C HIS A 42 -4.31 -2.15 -6.31
N ARG A 43 -5.12 -2.73 -7.20
CA ARG A 43 -5.86 -1.97 -8.23
C ARG A 43 -6.87 -1.00 -7.60
N CYS A 44 -7.64 -1.46 -6.60
CA CYS A 44 -8.61 -0.62 -5.88
C CYS A 44 -7.93 0.56 -5.16
N LEU A 45 -6.79 0.30 -4.50
CA LEU A 45 -5.98 1.33 -3.85
C LEU A 45 -5.50 2.36 -4.86
N LEU A 46 -4.95 1.94 -6.01
CA LEU A 46 -4.50 2.87 -7.06
C LEU A 46 -5.63 3.74 -7.60
N GLU A 47 -6.81 3.16 -7.87
CA GLU A 47 -7.97 3.92 -8.34
C GLU A 47 -8.42 4.96 -7.31
N SER A 48 -8.50 4.57 -6.03
CA SER A 48 -8.91 5.46 -4.96
C SER A 48 -7.86 6.54 -4.64
N ASP A 49 -6.57 6.19 -4.70
CA ASP A 49 -5.45 7.14 -4.53
C ASP A 49 -5.43 8.16 -5.67
N GLN A 50 -5.70 7.73 -6.91
CA GLN A 50 -5.77 8.60 -8.08
C GLN A 50 -6.88 9.66 -7.93
N LEU A 51 -8.07 9.27 -7.45
CA LEU A 51 -9.17 10.22 -7.23
C LEU A 51 -8.81 11.29 -6.19
N LEU A 52 -8.16 10.90 -5.09
CA LEU A 52 -7.73 11.84 -4.07
C LEU A 52 -6.62 12.76 -4.59
N HIS A 53 -5.69 12.23 -5.39
CA HIS A 53 -4.64 13.02 -6.03
C HIS A 53 -5.23 14.08 -6.97
N GLU A 54 -6.22 13.71 -7.80
CA GLU A 54 -6.93 14.64 -8.68
C GLU A 54 -7.72 15.70 -7.91
N GLU A 55 -8.32 15.34 -6.78
CA GLU A 55 -8.94 16.31 -5.87
C GLU A 55 -7.92 17.29 -5.31
N TRP A 56 -6.79 16.80 -4.81
CA TRP A 56 -5.70 17.64 -4.35
C TRP A 56 -5.19 18.60 -5.44
N GLN A 57 -4.97 18.11 -6.67
CA GLN A 57 -4.53 18.94 -7.79
C GLN A 57 -5.53 20.06 -8.11
N ARG A 58 -6.84 19.75 -8.09
CA ARG A 58 -7.91 20.75 -8.28
C ARG A 58 -7.95 21.77 -7.14
N ALA A 59 -7.83 21.31 -5.89
CA ALA A 59 -7.80 22.17 -4.71
C ALA A 59 -6.59 23.11 -4.71
N ALA A 60 -5.39 22.59 -5.05
CA ALA A 60 -4.14 23.35 -5.05
C ALA A 60 -4.07 24.43 -6.13
N THR A 61 -4.82 24.28 -7.22
CA THR A 61 -4.87 25.26 -8.32
C THR A 61 -6.03 26.25 -8.21
N SER A 62 -6.93 26.05 -7.25
CA SER A 62 -8.13 26.86 -7.10
C SER A 62 -7.91 28.01 -6.12
N PRO A 63 -8.01 29.29 -6.54
CA PRO A 63 -7.82 30.44 -5.65
C PRO A 63 -8.94 30.60 -4.62
N SER A 64 -10.08 29.91 -4.79
CA SER A 64 -11.19 29.91 -3.82
C SER A 64 -11.03 28.88 -2.70
N VAL A 65 -10.08 27.95 -2.84
CA VAL A 65 -9.86 26.90 -1.84
C VAL A 65 -8.83 27.41 -0.81
N PRO A 66 -9.13 27.31 0.49
CA PRO A 66 -8.15 27.64 1.52
C PRO A 66 -6.89 26.79 1.40
N GLN A 67 -5.72 27.41 1.54
CA GLN A 67 -4.43 26.72 1.46
C GLN A 67 -4.34 25.55 2.46
N GLU A 68 -4.85 25.71 3.68
CA GLU A 68 -4.88 24.67 4.71
C GLU A 68 -5.62 23.40 4.23
N HIS A 69 -6.70 23.56 3.45
CA HIS A 69 -7.44 22.42 2.90
C HIS A 69 -6.62 21.68 1.84
N ALA A 70 -5.93 22.41 0.96
CA ALA A 70 -5.04 21.81 -0.03
C ALA A 70 -3.83 21.11 0.62
N GLU A 71 -3.31 21.64 1.74
CA GLU A 71 -2.25 21.02 2.53
C GLU A 71 -2.72 19.75 3.24
N ALA A 72 -3.93 19.73 3.79
CA ALA A 72 -4.52 18.54 4.39
C ALA A 72 -4.71 17.41 3.35
N LEU A 73 -5.24 17.73 2.15
CA LEU A 73 -5.35 16.77 1.06
C LEU A 73 -3.98 16.23 0.62
N ARG A 74 -2.95 17.08 0.57
CA ARG A 74 -1.58 16.67 0.27
C ARG A 74 -1.05 15.68 1.31
N ALA A 75 -1.25 15.95 2.60
CA ALA A 75 -0.83 15.04 3.66
C ALA A 75 -1.52 13.67 3.52
N HIS A 76 -2.83 13.67 3.28
CA HIS A 76 -3.58 12.42 3.04
C HIS A 76 -3.05 11.65 1.82
N CYS A 77 -2.68 12.34 0.74
CA CYS A 77 -2.06 11.70 -0.42
C CYS A 77 -0.73 11.02 -0.06
N LEU A 78 0.11 11.68 0.76
CA LEU A 78 1.40 11.12 1.17
C LEU A 78 1.22 9.89 2.06
N ASP A 79 0.31 9.95 3.03
CA ASP A 79 0.02 8.82 3.92
C ASP A 79 -0.49 7.60 3.13
N ARG A 80 -1.40 7.84 2.17
CA ARG A 80 -1.90 6.78 1.29
C ARG A 80 -0.84 6.24 0.35
N GLN A 81 0.03 7.09 -0.20
CA GLN A 81 1.14 6.65 -1.03
C GLN A 81 2.09 5.70 -0.27
N GLN A 82 2.37 5.99 1.00
CA GLN A 82 3.17 5.12 1.85
C GLN A 82 2.47 3.78 2.12
N ALA A 83 1.17 3.81 2.42
CA ALA A 83 0.39 2.59 2.65
C ALA A 83 0.31 1.71 1.40
N THR A 84 0.03 2.30 0.23
CA THR A 84 -0.01 1.58 -1.06
C THR A 84 1.36 1.02 -1.43
N ALA A 85 2.45 1.74 -1.15
CA ALA A 85 3.81 1.22 -1.35
C ALA A 85 4.09 -0.01 -0.47
N ALA A 86 3.73 0.05 0.82
CA ALA A 86 3.88 -1.11 1.72
C ALA A 86 3.05 -2.32 1.26
N GLN A 87 1.82 -2.09 0.80
CA GLN A 87 0.98 -3.15 0.22
C GLN A 87 1.62 -3.76 -1.03
N GLN A 88 2.20 -2.93 -1.91
CA GLN A 88 2.89 -3.39 -3.11
C GLN A 88 4.16 -4.21 -2.80
N GLU A 89 4.89 -3.88 -1.74
CA GLU A 89 6.04 -4.68 -1.29
C GLU A 89 5.63 -6.10 -0.87
N VAL A 90 4.52 -6.22 -0.13
CA VAL A 90 3.95 -7.52 0.26
C VAL A 90 3.51 -8.29 -0.97
N LEU A 91 2.79 -7.65 -1.91
CA LEU A 91 2.37 -8.29 -3.16
C LEU A 91 3.59 -8.77 -3.99
N SER A 92 4.63 -7.94 -4.09
CA SER A 92 5.88 -8.30 -4.78
C SER A 92 6.53 -9.54 -4.17
N TYR A 93 6.57 -9.62 -2.83
CA TYR A 93 7.08 -10.79 -2.13
C TYR A 93 6.24 -12.04 -2.43
N MET A 94 4.91 -11.94 -2.39
CA MET A 94 4.01 -13.06 -2.69
C MET A 94 4.15 -13.55 -4.14
N LEU A 95 4.34 -12.63 -5.10
CA LEU A 95 4.60 -12.98 -6.50
C LEU A 95 5.94 -13.71 -6.67
N ASN A 96 6.97 -13.30 -5.94
CA ASN A 96 8.26 -13.99 -5.94
C ASN A 96 8.14 -15.42 -5.39
N LEU A 97 7.35 -15.62 -4.32
CA LEU A 97 7.07 -16.97 -3.78
C LEU A 97 6.24 -17.82 -4.76
N LEU A 98 5.25 -17.22 -5.42
CA LEU A 98 4.38 -17.94 -6.36
C LEU A 98 5.14 -18.34 -7.64
N GLY A 99 6.10 -17.52 -8.06
CA GLY A 99 6.99 -17.75 -9.20
C GLY A 99 6.40 -17.36 -10.56
N TYR A 100 5.20 -16.77 -10.58
CA TYR A 100 4.54 -16.24 -11.77
C TYR A 100 3.46 -15.23 -11.37
N ILE A 101 2.96 -14.46 -12.35
CA ILE A 101 1.84 -13.52 -12.15
C ILE A 101 0.55 -14.24 -12.57
N PRO A 102 -0.42 -14.45 -11.66
CA PRO A 102 -1.67 -15.11 -12.01
C PRO A 102 -2.57 -14.20 -12.86
N ASN A 103 -3.46 -14.81 -13.64
CA ASN A 103 -4.44 -14.05 -14.41
C ASN A 103 -5.52 -13.50 -13.47
N VAL A 104 -5.58 -12.18 -13.32
CA VAL A 104 -6.60 -11.51 -12.51
C VAL A 104 -7.48 -10.69 -13.44
N PRO A 105 -8.73 -11.14 -13.72
CA PRO A 105 -9.65 -10.37 -14.53
C PRO A 105 -9.89 -9.00 -13.90
N THR A 106 -10.03 -7.99 -14.73
CA THR A 106 -10.63 -6.73 -14.31
C THR A 106 -12.11 -7.03 -14.09
N ASP A 107 -12.61 -6.84 -12.87
CA ASP A 107 -14.04 -6.96 -12.59
C ASP A 107 -14.84 -5.90 -13.37
#